data_AF-A0A453IMS2-F1
#
_entry.id   AF-A0A453IMS2-F1
#
_cell.length_a   1.000
_cell.length_b   1.000
_cell.length_c   1.000
_cell.angle_alpha   90.00
_cell.angle_beta   90.00
_cell.angle_gamma   90.00
#
_symmetry.space_group_name_H-M   'P 1'
#
loop_
_entity.id
_entity.type
_entity.pdbx_description
1 polymer ?
#
loop_
_entity_poly.entity_id
_entity_poly.type
_entity_poly.pdbx_seq_one_letter_code
_entity_poly.pdbx_strand_id
1 'polypeptide(L)'
;DVMWYEPMSSAAIDVEATKRAQEFQLGWFADPFFFGDYPATMRKRVGERLPRFTAEEAALVKGALDFVGINHYTTYYTRHNDTDIIVRLLNDTLADTGTISLPFKNGRAIGDRANSIWLYIVPRGMRSLMNHVKNRYNSPPIYITENGMDDSSSPFIALKDALKDTKRIKYHNDYLTNLAASIK
;
A
#
# COMPACT_ATOMS: atom_id res chain seq x y z
N ASP A 1 -7.76 0.58 -0.75
CA ASP A 1 -6.54 1.42 -0.79
C ASP A 1 -5.28 0.59 -0.85
N VAL A 2 -4.26 1.08 -1.54
CA VAL A 2 -2.96 0.45 -1.67
C VAL A 2 -1.91 1.37 -1.06
N MET A 3 -1.42 1.00 0.11
CA MET A 3 -0.25 1.63 0.70
C MET A 3 1.01 1.12 -0.01
N TRP A 4 2.03 1.98 -0.09
CA TRP A 4 3.39 1.53 -0.40
C TRP A 4 4.16 1.32 0.90
N TYR A 5 5.14 0.41 0.88
CA TYR A 5 6.00 0.14 2.01
C TYR A 5 7.48 0.33 1.65
N GLU A 6 8.21 1.06 2.49
CA GLU A 6 9.66 1.18 2.44
C GLU A 6 10.27 0.34 3.56
N PRO A 7 11.42 -0.34 3.36
CA PRO A 7 12.00 -1.14 4.41
C PRO A 7 12.55 -0.25 5.55
N MET A 8 12.27 -0.66 6.78
CA MET A 8 12.74 0.05 7.99
C MET A 8 14.27 0.08 8.05
N SER A 9 14.94 -0.98 7.63
CA SER A 9 16.39 -1.05 7.52
C SER A 9 16.81 -1.80 6.24
N SER A 10 18.09 -1.76 5.91
CA SER A 10 18.65 -2.56 4.81
C SER A 10 18.86 -4.03 5.17
N ALA A 11 18.48 -4.46 6.38
CA ALA A 11 18.56 -5.86 6.78
C ALA A 11 17.64 -6.70 5.89
N ALA A 12 18.13 -7.86 5.43
CA ALA A 12 17.39 -8.74 4.54
C ALA A 12 16.00 -9.10 5.10
N ILE A 13 15.89 -9.26 6.41
CA ILE A 13 14.62 -9.60 7.08
C ILE A 13 13.56 -8.49 6.95
N ASP A 14 13.97 -7.22 6.95
CA ASP A 14 13.08 -6.06 6.78
C ASP A 14 12.71 -5.85 5.31
N VAL A 15 13.65 -6.14 4.39
CA VAL A 15 13.37 -6.15 2.95
C VAL A 15 12.33 -7.21 2.62
N GLU A 16 12.51 -8.44 3.12
CA GLU A 16 11.53 -9.52 2.95
C GLU A 16 10.21 -9.21 3.66
N ALA A 17 10.24 -8.54 4.81
CA ALA A 17 9.03 -8.06 5.49
C ALA A 17 8.25 -7.05 4.64
N THR A 18 8.96 -6.12 4.00
CA THR A 18 8.35 -5.12 3.12
C THR A 18 7.69 -5.77 1.92
N LYS A 19 8.34 -6.76 1.29
CA LYS A 19 7.73 -7.56 0.22
C LYS A 19 6.47 -8.27 0.70
N ARG A 20 6.52 -8.94 1.85
CA ARG A 20 5.33 -9.59 2.43
C ARG A 20 4.19 -8.61 2.70
N ALA A 21 4.48 -7.43 3.23
CA ALA A 21 3.45 -6.42 3.46
C ALA A 21 2.80 -5.96 2.15
N GLN A 22 3.59 -5.80 1.07
CA GLN A 22 3.04 -5.48 -0.25
C GLN A 22 2.19 -6.62 -0.82
N GLU A 23 2.59 -7.87 -0.61
CA GLU A 23 1.82 -9.07 -1.00
C GLU A 23 0.51 -9.18 -0.21
N PHE A 24 0.49 -8.89 1.08
CA PHE A 24 -0.75 -8.89 1.88
C PHE A 24 -1.66 -7.69 1.57
N GLN A 25 -1.11 -6.55 1.14
CA GLN A 25 -1.92 -5.36 0.82
C GLN A 25 -2.45 -5.35 -0.61
N LEU A 26 -1.58 -5.57 -1.60
CA LEU A 26 -1.94 -5.55 -3.02
C LEU A 26 -2.05 -6.96 -3.59
N GLY A 27 -1.05 -7.80 -3.32
CA GLY A 27 -0.95 -9.15 -3.89
C GLY A 27 -2.15 -10.03 -3.53
N TRP A 28 -2.74 -9.89 -2.35
CA TRP A 28 -3.91 -10.64 -1.92
C TRP A 28 -5.02 -10.58 -2.97
N PHE A 29 -5.32 -9.40 -3.48
CA PHE A 29 -6.34 -9.23 -4.50
C PHE A 29 -5.79 -9.30 -5.92
N ALA A 30 -4.59 -8.80 -6.17
CA ALA A 30 -4.02 -8.74 -7.51
C ALA A 30 -3.54 -10.11 -8.02
N ASP A 31 -2.79 -10.88 -7.22
CA ASP A 31 -2.19 -12.14 -7.66
C ASP A 31 -3.23 -13.14 -8.21
N PRO A 32 -4.44 -13.30 -7.64
CA PRO A 32 -5.48 -14.13 -8.25
C PRO A 32 -5.82 -13.75 -9.70
N PHE A 33 -5.94 -12.46 -10.00
CA PHE A 33 -6.26 -12.00 -11.36
C PHE A 33 -5.09 -12.16 -12.34
N PHE A 34 -3.83 -12.07 -11.90
CA PHE A 34 -2.68 -12.18 -12.79
C PHE A 34 -2.11 -13.60 -12.90
N PHE A 35 -2.21 -14.37 -11.81
CA PHE A 35 -1.54 -15.67 -11.68
C PHE A 35 -2.51 -16.83 -11.41
N GLY A 36 -3.74 -16.56 -10.96
CA GLY A 36 -4.76 -17.57 -10.67
C GLY A 36 -4.71 -18.14 -9.26
N ASP A 37 -3.87 -17.60 -8.38
CA ASP A 37 -3.82 -17.98 -6.96
C ASP A 37 -3.31 -16.80 -6.10
N TYR A 38 -3.48 -16.88 -4.79
CA TYR A 38 -2.95 -15.92 -3.82
C TYR A 38 -1.41 -15.95 -3.74
N PRO A 39 -0.77 -14.90 -3.18
CA PRO A 39 0.68 -14.91 -2.97
C PRO A 39 1.13 -16.13 -2.15
N ALA A 40 2.25 -16.75 -2.56
CA ALA A 40 2.79 -17.93 -1.88
C ALA A 40 3.14 -17.67 -0.40
N THR A 41 3.56 -16.45 -0.07
CA THR A 41 3.85 -16.03 1.31
C THR A 41 2.58 -15.99 2.16
N MET A 42 1.47 -15.52 1.59
CA MET A 42 0.17 -15.47 2.24
C MET A 42 -0.38 -16.87 2.45
N ARG A 43 -0.30 -17.75 1.43
CA ARG A 43 -0.59 -19.19 1.55
C ARG A 43 0.14 -19.83 2.73
N LYS A 44 1.45 -19.59 2.84
CA LYS A 44 2.29 -20.16 3.90
C LYS A 44 1.92 -19.64 5.29
N ARG A 45 1.57 -18.36 5.44
CA ARG A 45 1.34 -17.72 6.74
C ARG A 45 -0.09 -17.87 7.25
N VAL A 46 -1.07 -17.77 6.36
CA VAL A 46 -2.50 -17.90 6.71
C VAL A 46 -2.92 -19.37 6.83
N GLY A 47 -2.33 -20.25 6.01
CA GLY A 47 -2.62 -21.67 6.00
C GLY A 47 -4.07 -21.97 5.58
N GLU A 48 -4.70 -22.91 6.27
CA GLU A 48 -6.04 -23.42 5.94
C GLU A 48 -7.17 -22.38 6.05
N ARG A 49 -6.92 -21.24 6.73
CA ARG A 49 -7.87 -20.12 6.77
C ARG A 49 -8.00 -19.41 5.41
N LEU A 50 -7.06 -19.61 4.49
CA LEU A 50 -7.11 -19.06 3.14
C LEU A 50 -7.63 -20.13 2.17
N PRO A 51 -8.86 -20.00 1.63
CA PRO A 51 -9.44 -20.97 0.72
C PRO A 51 -8.57 -21.21 -0.52
N ARG A 52 -8.64 -22.41 -1.08
CA ARG A 52 -7.95 -22.75 -2.33
C ARG A 52 -8.87 -22.54 -3.51
N PHE A 53 -8.39 -21.84 -4.52
CA PHE A 53 -9.06 -21.82 -5.82
C PHE A 53 -9.03 -23.23 -6.39
N THR A 54 -10.17 -23.71 -6.89
CA THR A 54 -10.18 -24.87 -7.78
C THR A 54 -9.56 -24.48 -9.13
N ALA A 55 -9.30 -25.48 -9.99
CA ALA A 55 -8.80 -25.20 -11.34
C ALA A 55 -9.81 -24.37 -12.15
N GLU A 56 -11.11 -24.61 -11.96
CA GLU A 56 -12.20 -23.90 -12.61
C GLU A 56 -12.30 -22.45 -12.11
N GLU A 57 -12.23 -22.23 -10.79
CA GLU A 57 -12.27 -20.88 -10.23
C GLU A 57 -11.04 -20.06 -10.63
N ALA A 58 -9.85 -20.67 -10.60
CA ALA A 58 -8.61 -20.04 -11.05
C ALA A 58 -8.70 -19.63 -12.53
N ALA A 59 -9.29 -20.47 -13.38
CA ALA A 59 -9.52 -20.17 -14.80
C ALA A 59 -10.53 -19.05 -15.01
N LEU A 60 -11.51 -18.89 -14.12
CA LEU A 60 -12.49 -17.79 -14.17
C LEU A 60 -11.89 -16.44 -13.78
N VAL A 61 -11.02 -16.39 -12.77
CA VAL A 61 -10.47 -15.12 -12.25
C VAL A 61 -9.22 -14.67 -13.00
N LYS A 62 -8.38 -15.60 -13.45
CA LYS A 62 -7.11 -15.26 -14.10
C LYS A 62 -7.36 -14.58 -15.45
N GLY A 63 -6.89 -13.35 -15.58
CA GLY A 63 -7.06 -12.53 -16.78
C GLY A 63 -8.42 -11.83 -16.86
N ALA A 64 -9.24 -11.86 -15.81
CA ALA A 64 -10.58 -11.26 -15.82
C ALA A 64 -10.59 -9.72 -15.67
N LEU A 65 -9.42 -9.07 -15.56
CA LEU A 65 -9.31 -7.61 -15.43
C LEU A 65 -8.99 -6.95 -16.77
N ASP A 66 -9.80 -5.97 -17.16
CA ASP A 66 -9.48 -5.06 -18.26
C ASP A 66 -8.52 -3.94 -17.83
N PHE A 67 -8.58 -3.54 -16.55
CA PHE A 67 -7.73 -2.51 -15.95
C PHE A 67 -7.62 -2.70 -14.44
N VAL A 68 -6.66 -1.99 -13.82
CA VAL A 68 -6.45 -1.94 -12.37
C VAL A 68 -6.75 -0.53 -11.85
N GLY A 69 -7.72 -0.42 -10.94
CA GLY A 69 -7.95 0.80 -10.15
C GLY A 69 -7.06 0.82 -8.90
N ILE A 70 -6.35 1.91 -8.67
CA ILE A 70 -5.49 2.09 -7.49
C ILE A 70 -5.89 3.35 -6.73
N ASN A 71 -6.29 3.14 -5.48
CA ASN A 71 -6.44 4.19 -4.48
C ASN A 71 -5.13 4.31 -3.69
N HIS A 72 -4.32 5.34 -3.92
CA HIS A 72 -3.03 5.50 -3.23
C HIS A 72 -2.91 6.86 -2.56
N TYR A 73 -2.55 6.83 -1.28
CA TYR A 73 -2.55 7.99 -0.41
C TYR A 73 -1.24 8.21 0.35
N THR A 74 -0.61 7.13 0.83
CA THR A 74 0.48 7.20 1.82
C THR A 74 1.48 6.06 1.66
N THR A 75 2.62 6.21 2.32
CA THR A 75 3.67 5.19 2.43
C THR A 75 4.06 5.02 3.89
N TYR A 76 4.41 3.81 4.30
CA TYR A 76 4.95 3.52 5.64
C TYR A 76 6.32 2.85 5.57
N TYR A 77 7.08 2.95 6.65
CA TYR A 77 8.20 2.04 6.87
C TYR A 77 7.69 0.70 7.39
N THR A 78 8.28 -0.40 6.96
CA THR A 78 7.91 -1.75 7.41
C THR A 78 9.13 -2.53 7.85
N ARG A 79 8.98 -3.27 8.95
CA ARG A 79 9.96 -4.22 9.46
C ARG A 79 9.35 -5.56 9.79
N HIS A 80 10.21 -6.56 9.93
CA HIS A 80 9.79 -7.84 10.46
C HIS A 80 9.28 -7.71 11.90
N ASN A 81 8.27 -8.50 12.25
CA ASN A 81 7.81 -8.65 13.61
C ASN A 81 8.27 -10.00 14.17
N ASP A 82 9.20 -9.96 15.12
CA ASP A 82 9.69 -11.15 15.83
C ASP A 82 8.69 -11.70 16.87
N THR A 83 7.61 -10.97 17.15
CA THR A 83 6.64 -11.34 18.19
C THR A 83 5.67 -12.40 17.66
N ASP A 84 5.99 -13.67 17.90
CA ASP A 84 5.35 -14.80 17.22
C ASP A 84 4.18 -15.47 17.98
N ILE A 85 4.02 -15.24 19.29
CA ILE A 85 3.05 -16.02 20.11
C ILE A 85 1.68 -15.35 20.26
N ILE A 86 1.63 -14.13 20.81
CA ILE A 86 0.35 -13.45 21.10
C ILE A 86 -0.36 -13.02 19.82
N VAL A 87 0.44 -12.66 18.81
CA VAL A 87 -0.04 -12.17 17.53
C VAL A 87 -0.74 -13.29 16.74
N ARG A 88 -0.21 -14.52 16.74
CA ARG A 88 -0.89 -15.68 16.10
C ARG A 88 -2.22 -16.05 16.76
N LEU A 89 -2.41 -15.75 18.04
CA LEU A 89 -3.68 -15.98 18.75
C LEU A 89 -4.79 -15.02 18.31
N LEU A 90 -4.46 -13.87 17.75
CA LEU A 90 -5.43 -12.85 17.35
C LEU A 90 -6.18 -13.19 16.06
N ASN A 91 -5.70 -14.17 15.27
CA ASN A 91 -6.30 -14.60 14.01
C ASN A 91 -6.61 -13.43 13.04
N ASP A 92 -5.80 -12.38 13.05
CA ASP A 92 -5.99 -11.19 12.21
C ASP A 92 -4.92 -11.05 11.11
N THR A 93 -5.20 -10.19 10.13
CA THR A 93 -4.32 -9.98 8.97
C THR A 93 -2.96 -9.40 9.35
N LEU A 94 -2.88 -8.58 10.41
CA LEU A 94 -1.61 -8.00 10.87
C LEU A 94 -0.69 -9.09 11.41
N ALA A 95 -1.27 -10.03 12.14
CA ALA A 95 -0.58 -11.21 12.63
C ALA A 95 -0.06 -12.09 11.52
N ASP A 96 -0.91 -12.36 10.54
CA ASP A 96 -0.58 -13.20 9.41
C ASP A 96 0.50 -12.58 8.53
N THR A 97 0.56 -11.25 8.41
CA THR A 97 1.63 -10.59 7.66
C THR A 97 2.98 -10.74 8.36
N GLY A 98 3.00 -10.72 9.70
CA GLY A 98 4.23 -10.83 10.51
C GLY A 98 5.15 -9.64 10.32
N THR A 99 4.57 -8.44 10.29
CA THR A 99 5.25 -7.18 10.04
C THR A 99 4.71 -6.08 10.94
N ILE A 100 5.55 -5.08 11.21
CA ILE A 100 5.14 -3.83 11.84
C ILE A 100 5.36 -2.71 10.83
N SER A 101 4.30 -1.96 10.53
CA SER A 101 4.34 -0.79 9.64
C SER A 101 4.12 0.48 10.45
N LEU A 102 5.04 1.43 10.32
CA LEU A 102 5.05 2.68 11.07
C LEU A 102 5.42 3.85 10.16
N PRO A 103 4.87 5.05 10.40
CA PRO A 103 5.28 6.25 9.66
C PRO A 103 6.60 6.84 10.16
N PHE A 104 7.27 6.21 11.13
CA PHE A 104 8.48 6.74 11.76
C PHE A 104 9.65 5.78 11.65
N LYS A 105 10.84 6.35 11.43
CA LYS A 105 12.13 5.67 11.50
C LYS A 105 13.09 6.56 12.28
N ASN A 106 13.70 6.04 13.34
CA ASN A 106 14.62 6.77 14.22
C ASN A 106 14.05 8.11 14.72
N GLY A 107 12.77 8.11 15.14
CA GLY A 107 12.06 9.30 15.62
C GLY A 107 11.65 10.31 14.55
N ARG A 108 11.91 10.04 13.27
CA ARG A 108 11.55 10.93 12.16
C ARG A 108 10.41 10.35 11.33
N ALA A 109 9.42 11.17 11.03
CA ALA A 109 8.33 10.78 10.15
C ALA A 109 8.83 10.57 8.70
N ILE A 110 8.17 9.68 7.96
CA ILE A 110 8.47 9.36 6.56
C ILE A 110 8.16 10.52 5.60
N GLY A 111 7.29 11.42 6.02
CA GLY A 111 6.87 12.65 5.34
C GLY A 111 6.02 13.51 6.26
N ASP A 112 5.56 14.66 5.77
CA ASP A 112 4.65 15.53 6.52
C ASP A 112 3.30 14.83 6.71
N ARG A 113 2.71 14.94 7.91
CA ARG A 113 1.37 14.42 8.16
C ARG A 113 0.32 15.38 7.63
N ALA A 114 -0.75 14.88 7.00
CA ALA A 114 -1.97 15.64 6.77
C ALA A 114 -2.76 15.81 8.09
N ASN A 115 -4.06 16.05 8.02
CA ASN A 115 -4.87 16.14 9.23
C ASN A 115 -5.19 14.74 9.82
N SER A 116 -5.52 13.78 8.97
CA SER A 116 -5.77 12.40 9.37
C SER A 116 -4.51 11.73 9.92
N ILE A 117 -4.64 11.03 11.06
CA ILE A 117 -3.50 10.43 11.78
C ILE A 117 -2.70 9.42 10.95
N TRP A 118 -3.34 8.79 9.96
CA TRP A 118 -2.76 7.78 9.10
C TRP A 118 -2.11 8.36 7.84
N LEU A 119 -2.44 9.59 7.45
CA LEU A 119 -2.07 10.13 6.14
C LEU A 119 -0.76 10.91 6.22
N TYR A 120 0.30 10.31 5.66
CA TYR A 120 1.62 10.93 5.51
C TYR A 120 1.91 11.19 4.03
N ILE A 121 2.39 12.38 3.73
CA ILE A 121 2.58 12.89 2.36
C ILE A 121 3.92 12.34 1.84
N VAL A 122 3.85 11.29 1.02
CA VAL A 122 5.01 10.56 0.50
C VAL A 122 4.84 10.32 -1.01
N PRO A 123 4.93 11.37 -1.84
CA PRO A 123 4.62 11.28 -3.28
C PRO A 123 5.52 10.31 -4.04
N ARG A 124 6.77 10.09 -3.59
CA ARG A 124 7.68 9.07 -4.13
C ARG A 124 7.12 7.65 -4.03
N GLY A 125 6.25 7.38 -3.06
CA GLY A 125 5.57 6.11 -2.88
C GLY A 125 4.67 5.75 -4.06
N MET A 126 3.99 6.75 -4.65
CA MET A 126 3.18 6.58 -5.85
C MET A 126 4.03 6.02 -7.00
N ARG A 127 5.19 6.62 -7.25
CA ARG A 127 6.11 6.16 -8.30
C ARG A 127 6.57 4.73 -8.06
N SER A 128 7.00 4.42 -6.82
CA SER A 128 7.46 3.08 -6.45
C SER A 128 6.37 2.03 -6.61
N LEU A 129 5.13 2.36 -6.21
CA LEU A 129 3.99 1.47 -6.37
C LEU A 129 3.65 1.23 -7.85
N MET A 130 3.61 2.27 -8.68
CA MET A 130 3.36 2.12 -10.12
C MET A 130 4.43 1.27 -10.79
N ASN A 131 5.70 1.50 -10.46
CA ASN A 131 6.82 0.70 -10.96
C ASN A 131 6.70 -0.77 -10.51
N HIS A 132 6.29 -1.01 -9.26
CA HIS A 132 6.06 -2.37 -8.77
C HIS A 132 4.95 -3.07 -9.55
N VAL A 133 3.80 -2.42 -9.76
CA VAL A 133 2.68 -2.98 -10.53
C VAL A 133 3.11 -3.25 -11.97
N LYS A 134 3.78 -2.29 -12.61
CA LYS A 134 4.34 -2.43 -13.97
C LYS A 134 5.23 -3.66 -14.09
N ASN A 135 6.19 -3.82 -13.18
CA ASN A 135 7.19 -4.89 -13.24
C ASN A 135 6.61 -6.26 -12.86
N ARG A 136 5.70 -6.33 -11.88
CA ARG A 136 5.16 -7.59 -11.39
C ARG A 136 4.04 -8.14 -12.27
N TYR A 137 3.16 -7.28 -12.75
CA TYR A 137 1.90 -7.66 -13.40
C TYR A 137 1.89 -7.37 -14.90
N ASN A 138 3.07 -7.23 -15.51
CA ASN A 138 3.23 -7.00 -16.95
C ASN A 138 2.52 -5.72 -17.45
N SER A 139 2.59 -4.64 -16.67
CA SER A 139 2.12 -3.31 -17.06
C SER A 139 0.67 -3.24 -17.57
N PRO A 140 -0.34 -3.64 -16.77
CA PRO A 140 -1.74 -3.52 -17.15
C PRO A 140 -2.14 -2.04 -17.28
N PRO A 141 -3.26 -1.71 -17.94
CA PRO A 141 -3.88 -0.39 -17.82
C PRO A 141 -4.17 -0.08 -16.34
N ILE A 142 -3.66 1.05 -15.84
CA ILE A 142 -3.81 1.48 -14.45
C ILE A 142 -4.50 2.84 -14.41
N TYR A 143 -5.50 2.96 -13.53
CA TYR A 143 -6.14 4.22 -13.19
C TYR A 143 -5.91 4.53 -11.72
N ILE A 144 -5.44 5.74 -11.42
CA ILE A 144 -5.48 6.23 -10.04
C ILE A 144 -6.92 6.64 -9.76
N THR A 145 -7.65 5.77 -9.08
CA THR A 145 -9.08 5.94 -8.79
C THR A 145 -9.30 6.87 -7.60
N GLU A 146 -8.35 6.90 -6.66
CA GLU A 146 -8.36 7.88 -5.57
C GLU A 146 -6.95 8.33 -5.16
N ASN A 147 -6.80 9.62 -4.89
CA ASN A 147 -5.63 10.27 -4.32
C ASN A 147 -6.03 11.62 -3.73
N GLY A 148 -5.61 11.96 -2.52
CA GLY A 148 -5.97 13.23 -1.91
C GLY A 148 -5.47 13.39 -0.48
N MET A 149 -5.74 14.56 0.09
CA MET A 149 -5.47 14.80 1.51
C MET A 149 -6.54 15.65 2.17
N ASP A 150 -6.73 15.42 3.46
CA ASP A 150 -7.60 16.19 4.31
C ASP A 150 -6.83 17.34 4.98
N ASP A 151 -7.52 18.47 5.12
CA ASP A 151 -7.06 19.58 5.95
C ASP A 151 -7.82 19.59 7.27
N SER A 152 -7.24 20.24 8.28
CA SER A 152 -7.94 20.45 9.53
C SER A 152 -9.16 21.33 9.28
N SER A 153 -10.31 20.89 9.79
CA SER A 153 -11.54 21.67 9.76
C SER A 153 -11.85 22.18 11.17
N SER A 154 -12.26 23.44 11.24
CA SER A 154 -12.74 24.06 12.47
C SER A 154 -13.75 25.14 12.10
N PRO A 155 -14.88 25.24 12.83
CA PRO A 155 -15.88 26.29 12.57
C PRO A 155 -15.33 27.71 12.81
N PHE A 156 -14.16 27.83 13.44
CA PHE A 156 -13.49 29.11 13.71
C PHE A 156 -12.54 29.57 12.60
N ILE A 157 -12.33 28.77 11.55
CA ILE A 157 -11.51 29.16 10.40
C ILE A 157 -12.38 29.99 9.46
N ALA A 158 -11.95 31.23 9.17
CA ALA A 158 -12.63 32.07 8.18
C ALA A 158 -12.58 31.42 6.79
N LEU A 159 -13.68 31.49 6.03
CA LEU A 159 -13.77 30.87 4.70
C LEU A 159 -12.59 31.25 3.79
N LYS A 160 -12.19 32.53 3.79
CA LYS A 160 -11.05 33.03 2.99
C LYS A 160 -9.72 32.34 3.32
N ASP A 161 -9.56 31.80 4.51
CA ASP A 161 -8.36 31.11 4.96
C ASP A 161 -8.51 29.59 4.77
N ALA A 162 -9.72 29.04 4.95
CA ALA A 162 -10.03 27.65 4.59
C ALA A 162 -9.84 27.36 3.09
N LEU A 163 -10.10 28.34 2.22
CA LEU A 163 -9.90 28.23 0.77
C LEU A 163 -8.42 28.35 0.34
N LYS A 164 -7.49 28.68 1.25
CA LYS A 164 -6.05 28.74 0.94
C LYS A 164 -5.36 27.40 1.20
N ASP A 165 -5.73 26.39 0.42
CA ASP A 165 -5.27 25.00 0.59
C ASP A 165 -3.93 24.73 -0.13
N THR A 166 -2.93 25.59 0.09
CA THR A 166 -1.61 25.49 -0.56
C THR A 166 -0.93 24.15 -0.34
N LYS A 167 -1.15 23.52 0.82
CA LYS A 167 -0.65 22.17 1.14
C LYS A 167 -1.31 21.10 0.26
N ARG A 168 -2.62 21.16 0.04
CA ARG A 168 -3.36 20.24 -0.85
C ARG A 168 -2.97 20.44 -2.31
N ILE A 169 -2.81 21.69 -2.74
CA ILE A 169 -2.30 22.01 -4.08
C ILE A 169 -0.92 21.37 -4.29
N LYS A 170 -0.01 21.54 -3.31
CA LYS A 170 1.32 20.93 -3.36
C LYS A 170 1.25 19.40 -3.34
N TYR A 171 0.40 18.81 -2.52
CA TYR A 171 0.16 17.36 -2.47
C TYR A 171 -0.16 16.80 -3.86
N HIS A 172 -1.18 17.35 -4.52
CA HIS A 172 -1.56 16.88 -5.85
C HIS A 172 -0.46 17.10 -6.88
N ASN A 173 0.20 18.26 -6.86
CA ASN A 173 1.31 18.54 -7.77
C ASN A 173 2.46 17.52 -7.62
N ASP A 174 2.88 17.23 -6.38
CA ASP A 174 3.96 16.29 -6.12
C ASP A 174 3.59 14.85 -6.50
N TYR A 175 2.38 14.40 -6.17
CA TYR A 175 1.90 13.04 -6.50
C TYR A 175 1.73 12.86 -8.02
N LEU A 176 1.13 13.83 -8.72
CA LEU A 176 1.01 13.80 -10.18
C LEU A 176 2.38 13.84 -10.87
N THR A 177 3.34 14.59 -10.32
CA THR A 177 4.71 14.60 -10.84
C THR A 177 5.37 13.23 -10.71
N ASN A 178 5.18 12.54 -9.57
CA ASN A 178 5.72 11.20 -9.36
C ASN A 178 5.02 10.14 -10.23
N LEU A 179 3.71 10.26 -10.43
CA LEU A 179 2.95 9.43 -11.36
C LEU A 179 3.43 9.62 -12.81
N ALA A 180 3.63 10.87 -13.25
CA ALA A 180 4.19 11.15 -14.57
C ALA A 180 5.59 10.55 -14.75
N ALA A 181 6.40 10.52 -13.67
CA ALA A 181 7.72 9.93 -13.66
C ALA A 181 7.74 8.39 -13.61
N SER A 182 6.60 7.70 -13.42
CA SER A 182 6.49 6.24 -13.58
C SER A 182 6.02 5.82 -14.98
N ILE A 183 5.52 6.75 -15.80
CA ILE A 183 5.10 6.47 -17.18
C ILE A 183 6.33 6.38 -18.10
N LYS A 184 7.31 7.25 -17.88
CA LYS A 184 8.62 7.25 -18.57
C LYS A 184 9.42 6.00 -18.22
#